data_AF-A0A556P9U0-F1
#
_entry.id   AF-A0A556P9U0-F1
#
_cell.length_a   1.000
_cell.length_b   1.000
_cell.length_c   1.000
_cell.angle_alpha   90.00
_cell.angle_beta   90.00
_cell.angle_gamma   90.00
#
_symmetry.space_group_name_H-M   'P 1'
#
loop_
_entity.id
_entity.type
_entity.pdbx_description
1 polymer ?
#
loop_
_entity_poly.entity_id
_entity_poly.type
_entity_poly.pdbx_seq_one_letter_code
_entity_poly.pdbx_strand_id
1 'polypeptide(L)'
;MTNQTEVIVYGAEVLCPSCVNLPSSKEQYDWLQAAISRKFGEEGIQYTYVDIFNPPEEEPYQSFAKRVVDEDLIYPVVFIDDELVGEGDPRLKRVYKALESRGFEPTA
;
A
#
# COMPACT_ATOMS: atom_id res chain seq x y z
N MET A 1 7.22 -11.30 -20.83
CA MET A 1 6.66 -10.05 -20.31
C MET A 1 6.44 -10.27 -18.84
N THR A 2 7.32 -9.76 -18.00
CA THR A 2 7.16 -9.84 -16.54
C THR A 2 6.09 -8.82 -16.18
N ASN A 3 4.86 -9.28 -15.87
CA ASN A 3 3.84 -8.42 -15.29
C ASN A 3 4.30 -8.11 -13.86
N GLN A 4 4.99 -6.99 -13.69
CA GLN A 4 5.41 -6.52 -12.39
C GLN A 4 4.25 -5.69 -11.84
N THR A 5 3.67 -6.14 -10.73
CA THR A 5 2.61 -5.43 -10.03
C THR A 5 3.20 -4.66 -8.88
N GLU A 6 2.79 -3.41 -8.73
CA GLU A 6 3.26 -2.55 -7.67
C GLU A 6 2.25 -2.46 -6.53
N VAL A 7 2.72 -2.60 -5.29
CA VAL A 7 1.96 -2.38 -4.06
C VAL A 7 2.46 -1.07 -3.46
N ILE A 8 1.63 -0.03 -3.52
CA ILE A 8 1.99 1.31 -3.08
C ILE A 8 1.27 1.59 -1.76
N VAL A 9 2.01 1.99 -0.73
CA VAL A 9 1.45 2.41 0.56
C VAL A 9 1.78 3.87 0.77
N TYR A 10 0.76 4.72 0.67
CA TYR A 10 0.84 6.13 1.01
C TYR A 10 0.57 6.29 2.50
N GLY A 11 1.56 6.74 3.26
CA GLY A 11 1.36 6.98 4.68
C GLY A 11 2.44 7.87 5.27
N ALA A 12 2.50 7.91 6.59
CA ALA A 12 3.48 8.69 7.31
C ALA A 12 4.03 7.93 8.51
N GLU A 13 5.23 8.31 8.96
CA GLU A 13 5.79 7.80 10.22
C GLU A 13 5.00 8.34 11.42
N VAL A 14 4.40 9.53 11.29
CA VAL A 14 3.50 10.10 12.29
C VAL A 14 2.16 9.38 12.25
N LEU A 15 1.73 8.85 13.40
CA LEU A 15 0.42 8.21 13.54
C LEU A 15 -0.71 9.13 13.07
N CYS A 16 -1.66 8.56 12.32
CA CYS A 16 -2.86 9.29 11.92
C CYS A 16 -3.60 9.77 13.18
N PRO A 17 -3.92 11.07 13.29
CA PRO A 17 -4.64 11.62 14.45
C PRO A 17 -5.97 10.89 14.71
N SER A 18 -6.59 10.38 13.64
CA SER A 18 -7.83 9.63 13.66
C SER A 18 -7.67 8.15 14.01
N CYS A 19 -6.44 7.62 14.07
CA CYS A 19 -6.16 6.18 14.21
C CYS A 19 -5.16 5.86 15.34
N VAL A 20 -5.30 6.52 16.50
CA VAL A 20 -4.37 6.40 17.65
C VAL A 20 -4.15 4.97 18.20
N ASN A 21 -5.01 4.01 17.86
CA ASN A 21 -4.90 2.61 18.31
C ASN A 21 -4.44 1.65 17.19
N LEU A 22 -4.19 2.14 15.98
CA LEU A 22 -3.71 1.34 14.85
C LEU A 22 -2.19 1.47 14.70
N PRO A 23 -1.53 0.43 14.13
CA PRO A 23 -0.11 0.50 13.83
C PRO A 23 0.21 1.65 12.86
N SER A 24 1.45 2.13 12.89
CA SER A 24 1.92 3.16 11.95
C SER A 24 1.86 2.68 10.50
N SER A 25 1.84 3.61 9.55
CA SER A 25 1.84 3.28 8.13
C SER A 25 3.02 2.41 7.71
N LYS A 26 4.17 2.62 8.34
CA LYS A 26 5.40 1.85 8.09
C LYS A 26 5.30 0.41 8.61
N GLU A 27 4.71 0.23 9.79
CA GLU A 27 4.45 -1.12 10.33
C GLU A 27 3.43 -1.88 9.47
N GLN A 28 2.38 -1.19 9.00
CA GLN A 28 1.41 -1.82 8.09
C GLN A 28 2.04 -2.18 6.73
N TYR A 29 2.94 -1.33 6.21
CA TYR A 29 3.69 -1.62 5.00
C TYR A 29 4.55 -2.88 5.14
N ASP A 30 5.34 -2.98 6.21
CA ASP A 30 6.20 -4.15 6.47
C ASP A 30 5.37 -5.42 6.65
N TRP A 31 4.27 -5.32 7.39
CA TRP A 31 3.32 -6.41 7.57
C TRP A 31 2.67 -6.88 6.26
N LEU A 32 2.23 -5.94 5.41
CA LEU A 32 1.65 -6.26 4.10
C LEU A 32 2.67 -6.96 3.21
N GLN A 33 3.90 -6.44 3.14
CA GLN A 33 4.98 -7.05 2.39
C GLN A 33 5.22 -8.49 2.86
N ALA A 34 5.39 -8.72 4.17
CA ALA A 34 5.60 -10.06 4.71
C ALA A 34 4.42 -11.01 4.44
N ALA A 35 3.19 -10.52 4.55
CA ALA A 35 1.98 -11.31 4.34
C ALA A 35 1.79 -11.71 2.86
N ILE A 36 2.02 -10.77 1.93
CA ILE A 36 1.95 -10.98 0.50
C ILE A 36 3.07 -11.94 0.06
N SER A 37 4.32 -11.66 0.45
CA SER A 37 5.47 -12.51 0.11
C SER A 37 5.29 -13.95 0.59
N ARG A 38 4.69 -14.15 1.78
CA ARG A 38 4.39 -15.50 2.28
C ARG A 38 3.35 -16.24 1.44
N LYS A 39 2.41 -15.53 0.81
CA LYS A 39 1.30 -16.14 0.06
C LYS A 39 1.60 -16.30 -1.44
N PHE A 40 2.24 -15.32 -2.06
CA PHE A 40 2.44 -15.25 -3.52
C PHE A 40 3.92 -15.30 -3.93
N GLY A 41 4.84 -15.31 -2.97
CA GLY A 41 6.27 -15.19 -3.23
C GLY A 41 6.72 -13.74 -3.40
N GLU A 42 8.03 -13.55 -3.64
CA GLU A 42 8.67 -12.24 -3.81
C GLU A 42 8.84 -11.86 -5.30
N GLU A 43 8.64 -12.80 -6.23
CA GLU A 43 8.83 -12.56 -7.65
C GLU A 43 7.64 -11.83 -8.28
N GLY A 44 7.92 -10.75 -9.01
CA GLY A 44 6.91 -10.01 -9.79
C GLY A 44 6.08 -8.99 -8.99
N ILE A 45 6.32 -8.84 -7.68
CA ILE A 45 5.66 -7.83 -6.84
C ILE A 45 6.69 -6.80 -6.38
N GLN A 46 6.44 -5.54 -6.67
CA GLN A 46 7.23 -4.42 -6.19
C GLN A 46 6.50 -3.73 -5.04
N TYR A 47 7.22 -3.36 -3.99
CA TYR A 47 6.65 -2.68 -2.83
C TYR A 47 7.22 -1.28 -2.75
N THR A 48 6.33 -0.29 -2.66
CA THR A 48 6.69 1.13 -2.66
C THR A 48 5.99 1.80 -1.48
N TYR A 49 6.79 2.40 -0.60
CA TYR A 49 6.29 3.24 0.48
C TYR A 49 6.45 4.71 0.10
N VAL A 50 5.35 5.46 0.15
CA VAL A 50 5.32 6.89 -0.14
C VAL A 50 5.00 7.65 1.14
N ASP A 51 5.95 8.47 1.60
CA ASP A 51 5.71 9.41 2.69
C ASP A 51 4.83 10.57 2.19
N ILE A 52 3.63 10.70 2.71
CA ILE A 52 2.69 11.75 2.29
C ILE A 52 3.15 13.17 2.67
N PHE A 53 4.04 13.32 3.65
CA PHE A 53 4.61 14.60 4.05
C PHE A 53 5.88 14.96 3.29
N ASN A 54 6.57 13.96 2.75
CA ASN A 54 7.74 14.13 1.92
C ASN A 54 7.73 13.17 0.72
N PRO A 55 6.75 13.32 -0.19
CA PRO A 55 6.59 12.39 -1.31
C PRO A 55 7.68 12.59 -2.36
N PRO A 56 7.99 11.56 -3.17
CA PRO A 56 8.88 11.73 -4.32
C PRO A 56 8.24 12.67 -5.34
N GLU A 57 9.07 13.32 -6.16
CA GLU A 57 8.62 14.25 -7.22
C GLU A 57 8.02 13.53 -8.45
N GLU A 58 7.93 12.20 -8.40
CA GLU A 58 7.40 11.38 -9.48
C GLU A 58 5.86 11.29 -9.40
N GLU A 59 5.21 11.42 -10.56
CA GLU A 59 3.77 11.14 -10.70
C GLU A 59 3.54 9.63 -10.88
N PRO A 60 2.48 9.05 -10.29
CA PRO A 60 1.36 9.71 -9.61
C PRO A 60 1.59 9.99 -8.11
N TYR A 61 2.74 9.62 -7.55
CA TYR A 61 2.97 9.64 -6.10
C TYR A 61 2.83 11.03 -5.48
N GLN A 62 3.43 12.05 -6.08
CA GLN A 62 3.41 13.42 -5.56
C GLN A 62 1.98 13.96 -5.44
N SER A 63 1.20 13.83 -6.52
CA SER A 63 -0.15 14.35 -6.60
C SER A 63 -1.09 13.65 -5.63
N PHE A 64 -0.98 12.32 -5.50
CA PHE A 64 -1.82 11.58 -4.57
C PHE A 64 -1.45 11.85 -3.11
N ALA A 65 -0.15 11.88 -2.78
CA ALA A 65 0.32 12.23 -1.43
C ALA A 65 -0.20 13.60 -0.97
N LYS A 66 -0.10 14.61 -1.85
CA LYS A 66 -0.64 15.95 -1.57
C LYS A 66 -2.13 15.92 -1.29
N ARG A 67 -2.89 15.12 -2.06
CA ARG A 67 -4.34 14.95 -1.87
C ARG A 67 -4.68 14.31 -0.53
N VAL A 68 -3.91 13.30 -0.08
CA VAL A 68 -4.10 12.68 1.25
C VAL A 68 -4.00 13.72 2.37
N VAL A 69 -3.04 14.65 2.26
CA VAL A 69 -2.84 15.71 3.26
C VAL A 69 -3.88 16.82 3.12
N ASP A 70 -4.15 17.30 1.91
CA ASP A 70 -5.06 18.42 1.64
C ASP A 70 -6.53 18.09 1.97
N GLU A 71 -6.94 16.85 1.69
CA GLU A 71 -8.31 16.36 1.97
C GLU A 71 -8.44 15.64 3.33
N ASP A 72 -7.39 15.63 4.17
CA ASP A 72 -7.35 14.95 5.47
C ASP A 72 -7.82 13.47 5.39
N LEU A 73 -7.31 12.74 4.38
CA LEU A 73 -7.69 11.34 4.16
C LEU A 73 -7.09 10.43 5.25
N ILE A 74 -7.81 9.35 5.55
CA ILE A 74 -7.35 8.33 6.51
C ILE A 74 -6.18 7.57 5.88
N TYR A 75 -5.01 7.65 6.52
CA TYR A 75 -3.80 6.96 6.07
C TYR A 75 -3.36 5.87 7.07
N PRO A 76 -2.70 4.79 6.60
CA PRO A 76 -2.19 4.62 5.23
C PRO A 76 -3.25 4.27 4.19
N VAL A 77 -3.01 4.71 2.97
CA VAL A 77 -3.81 4.38 1.79
C VAL A 77 -3.00 3.39 0.95
N VAL A 78 -3.59 2.24 0.62
CA VAL A 78 -2.91 1.14 -0.06
C VAL A 78 -3.50 0.96 -1.45
N PHE A 79 -2.62 1.00 -2.44
CA PHE A 79 -2.90 0.72 -3.84
C PHE A 79 -2.19 -0.54 -4.30
N ILE A 80 -2.80 -1.22 -5.27
CA ILE A 80 -2.14 -2.21 -6.11
C ILE A 80 -2.26 -1.73 -7.55
N ASP A 81 -1.14 -1.34 -8.16
CA ASP A 81 -1.09 -0.53 -9.38
C ASP A 81 -1.96 0.72 -9.21
N ASP A 82 -3.05 0.83 -9.98
CA ASP A 82 -4.00 1.96 -9.94
C ASP A 82 -5.25 1.68 -9.07
N GLU A 83 -5.34 0.50 -8.44
CA GLU A 83 -6.53 0.07 -7.68
C GLU A 83 -6.37 0.34 -6.18
N LEU A 84 -7.27 1.14 -5.61
CA LEU A 84 -7.38 1.35 -4.17
C LEU A 84 -7.90 0.08 -3.48
N VAL A 85 -7.07 -0.55 -2.64
CA VAL A 85 -7.43 -1.82 -1.97
C VAL A 85 -7.72 -1.64 -0.48
N GLY A 86 -7.28 -0.54 0.16
CA GLY A 86 -7.56 -0.25 1.56
C GLY A 86 -7.12 1.13 2.02
N GLU A 87 -7.72 1.60 3.11
CA GLU A 87 -7.47 2.88 3.78
C GLU A 87 -7.50 2.65 5.29
N GLY A 88 -6.51 3.16 6.04
CA GLY A 88 -6.40 3.06 7.49
C GLY A 88 -6.07 1.65 8.01
N ASP A 89 -6.97 0.68 7.75
CA ASP A 89 -6.81 -0.74 8.09
C ASP A 89 -7.00 -1.60 6.82
N PRO A 90 -5.94 -1.74 5.99
CA PRO A 90 -6.01 -2.49 4.75
C PRO A 90 -6.24 -3.98 5.04
N ARG A 91 -7.41 -4.48 4.63
CA ARG A 91 -7.77 -5.89 4.83
C ARG A 91 -7.04 -6.78 3.83
N LEU A 92 -6.23 -7.73 4.32
CA LEU A 92 -5.51 -8.71 3.49
C LEU A 92 -6.40 -9.41 2.46
N LYS A 93 -7.66 -9.70 2.80
CA LYS A 93 -8.60 -10.34 1.86
C LYS A 93 -8.80 -9.53 0.57
N ARG A 94 -8.83 -8.19 0.64
CA ARG A 94 -8.94 -7.33 -0.55
C ARG A 94 -7.62 -7.29 -1.32
N VAL A 95 -6.52 -7.12 -0.60
CA VAL A 95 -5.16 -7.11 -1.17
C VAL A 95 -4.90 -8.39 -1.97
N TYR A 96 -5.17 -9.55 -1.37
CA TYR A 96 -5.00 -10.85 -2.02
C TYR A 96 -5.88 -10.99 -3.25
N LYS A 97 -7.15 -10.58 -3.16
CA LYS A 97 -8.06 -10.65 -4.31
C LYS A 97 -7.59 -9.77 -5.47
N ALA A 98 -7.05 -8.59 -5.18
CA ALA A 98 -6.52 -7.69 -6.19
C ALA A 98 -5.29 -8.28 -6.89
N LEU A 99 -4.38 -8.93 -6.14
CA LEU A 99 -3.24 -9.66 -6.69
C LEU A 99 -3.69 -10.90 -7.50
N GLU A 100 -4.63 -11.69 -6.99
CA GLU A 100 -5.20 -12.85 -7.70
C GLU A 100 -5.83 -12.44 -9.04
N SER A 101 -6.53 -11.29 -9.07
CA SER A 101 -7.11 -10.73 -10.29
C SER A 101 -6.07 -10.28 -11.33
N ARG A 102 -4.80 -10.12 -10.92
CA ARG A 102 -3.66 -9.76 -11.78
C ARG A 102 -2.84 -10.97 -12.22
N GLY A 103 -3.25 -12.18 -11.79
CA GLY A 103 -2.62 -13.43 -12.18
C GLY A 103 -1.61 -13.97 -11.17
N PHE A 104 -1.52 -13.41 -9.96
CA PHE A 104 -0.73 -14.00 -8.89
C PHE A 104 -1.48 -15.18 -8.28
N GLU A 105 -0.87 -16.36 -8.31
CA GLU A 105 -1.43 -17.57 -7.73
C GLU A 105 -0.79 -17.81 -6.35
N PRO A 106 -1.58 -18.16 -5.32
CA PRO A 106 -1.02 -18.51 -4.03
C PRO A 106 -0.11 -19.73 -4.16
N THR A 107 1.13 -19.61 -3.68
CA THR A 107 2.15 -20.67 -3.73
C THR A 107 2.02 -21.66 -2.58
N ALA A 108 1.02 -21.49 -1.70
CA ALA A 108 0.78 -22.24 -0.47
C ALA A 108 -0.52 -23.04 -0.50
#